data_AF-W9R535-F1
#
_entry.id   AF-W9R535-F1
#
_cell.length_a   1.000
_cell.length_b   1.000
_cell.length_c   1.000
_cell.angle_alpha   90.00
_cell.angle_beta   90.00
_cell.angle_gamma   90.00
#
_symmetry.space_group_name_H-M   'P 1'
#
loop_
_entity.id
_entity.type
_entity.pdbx_description
1 polymer ?
#
loop_
_entity_poly.entity_id
_entity_poly.type
_entity_poly.pdbx_seq_one_letter_code
_entity_poly.pdbx_strand_id
1 'polypeptide(L)'
;MGVKKLGLVDSVLGWLADLVSVFEEITGLKLIPEEKFPLLSTWMQVFADIPVIKESWPPRDTLFAKFRAIREAILSKDSQKDK
;
A
#
# COMPACT_ATOMS: atom_id res chain seq x y z
N MET A 1 19.30 -19.38 -17.45
CA MET A 1 18.65 -18.06 -17.53
C MET A 1 17.27 -18.17 -16.91
N GLY A 2 17.11 -17.67 -15.68
CA GLY A 2 15.92 -17.90 -14.84
C GLY A 2 14.89 -16.81 -15.02
N VAL A 3 13.97 -16.99 -15.96
CA VAL A 3 12.73 -16.20 -16.08
C VAL A 3 11.55 -17.12 -15.77
N LYS A 4 11.39 -17.46 -14.49
CA LYS A 4 10.17 -18.13 -13.97
C LYS A 4 9.93 -17.68 -12.54
N LYS A 5 9.35 -16.49 -12.36
CA LYS A 5 8.67 -16.05 -11.12
C LYS A 5 7.93 -14.71 -11.22
N LEU A 6 7.47 -14.28 -12.40
CA LEU A 6 6.44 -13.22 -12.49
C LEU A 6 5.07 -13.79 -12.09
N GLY A 7 4.98 -14.33 -10.88
CA GLY A 7 3.89 -15.18 -10.43
C GLY A 7 3.22 -14.56 -9.23
N LEU A 8 2.08 -13.88 -9.44
CA LEU A 8 1.21 -13.26 -8.43
C LEU A 8 1.86 -12.18 -7.55
N VAL A 9 3.05 -12.42 -7.00
CA VAL A 9 3.90 -11.53 -6.23
C VAL A 9 4.13 -10.20 -6.96
N ASP A 10 4.45 -10.16 -8.26
CA ASP A 10 4.67 -8.86 -8.93
C ASP A 10 3.38 -8.03 -9.12
N SER A 11 2.22 -8.66 -9.33
CA SER A 11 0.91 -7.96 -9.37
C SER A 11 0.41 -7.57 -7.98
N VAL A 12 0.59 -8.46 -6.99
CA VAL A 12 0.14 -8.31 -5.60
C VAL A 12 1.17 -7.57 -4.74
N LEU A 13 2.32 -7.21 -5.26
CA LEU A 13 3.22 -6.32 -4.55
C LEU A 13 3.13 -4.90 -5.12
N GLY A 14 2.74 -4.76 -6.39
CA GLY A 14 2.58 -3.43 -6.96
C GLY A 14 1.50 -2.61 -6.29
N TRP A 15 0.34 -3.22 -6.03
CA TRP A 15 -0.67 -2.60 -5.18
C TRP A 15 -0.29 -2.43 -3.72
N LEU A 16 0.65 -3.22 -3.21
CA LEU A 16 1.01 -3.19 -1.81
C LEU A 16 1.92 -2.00 -1.52
N ALA A 17 2.82 -1.65 -2.45
CA ALA A 17 3.70 -0.49 -2.32
C ALA A 17 2.90 0.81 -2.16
N ASP A 18 1.94 1.06 -3.05
CA ASP A 18 1.10 2.25 -3.02
C ASP A 18 0.15 2.26 -1.81
N LEU A 19 -0.43 1.10 -1.47
CA LEU A 19 -1.31 0.98 -0.30
C LEU A 19 -0.55 1.22 1.00
N VAL A 20 0.65 0.64 1.16
CA VAL A 20 1.46 0.81 2.36
C VAL A 20 1.74 2.29 2.59
N SER A 21 2.19 3.03 1.57
CA SER A 21 2.43 4.48 1.72
C SER A 21 1.17 5.24 2.15
N VAL A 22 0.01 4.93 1.55
CA VAL A 22 -1.27 5.57 1.89
C VAL A 22 -1.71 5.20 3.31
N PHE A 23 -1.55 3.94 3.72
CA PHE A 23 -1.89 3.50 5.06
C PHE A 23 -0.98 4.10 6.13
N GLU A 24 0.33 4.22 5.88
CA GLU A 24 1.25 4.88 6.80
C GLU A 24 0.85 6.34 7.01
N GLU A 25 0.43 7.04 5.95
CA GLU A 25 -0.05 8.43 6.03
C GLU A 25 -1.39 8.56 6.77
N ILE A 26 -2.32 7.62 6.57
CA ILE A 26 -3.64 7.62 7.23
C ILE A 26 -3.55 7.23 8.71
N THR A 27 -2.69 6.27 9.04
CA THR A 27 -2.57 5.72 10.40
C THR A 27 -1.51 6.44 11.23
N GLY A 28 -0.57 7.13 10.58
CA GLY A 28 0.61 7.70 11.22
C GLY A 28 1.60 6.64 11.72
N LEU A 29 1.42 5.38 11.35
CA LEU A 29 2.24 4.24 11.78
C LEU A 29 3.07 3.73 10.62
N LYS A 30 4.31 3.35 10.89
CA LYS A 30 5.18 2.70 9.90
C LYS A 30 4.82 1.22 9.81
N LEU A 31 4.16 0.81 8.72
CA LEU A 31 3.70 -0.55 8.47
C LEU A 31 4.84 -1.45 8.02
N ILE A 32 5.75 -0.91 7.21
CA ILE A 32 6.94 -1.64 6.74
C ILE A 32 8.17 -0.90 7.24
N PRO A 33 8.56 -1.11 8.51
CA PRO A 33 9.80 -0.55 9.03
C PRO A 33 10.98 -1.16 8.27
N GLU A 34 11.77 -0.28 7.66
CA GLU A 34 12.98 -0.62 6.89
C GLU A 34 13.95 -1.49 7.69
N GLU A 35 14.06 -1.28 8.99
CA GLU A 35 14.91 -2.08 9.89
C GLU A 35 14.50 -3.55 9.96
N LYS A 36 13.19 -3.84 9.82
CA LYS A 36 12.68 -5.22 9.86
C LYS A 36 12.59 -5.83 8.46
N PHE A 37 12.35 -5.00 7.44
CA PHE A 37 12.12 -5.44 6.07
C PHE A 37 12.91 -4.62 5.04
N PRO A 38 14.25 -4.63 5.11
CA PRO A 38 15.10 -3.79 4.27
C PRO A 38 14.95 -4.13 2.78
N LEU A 39 14.91 -5.42 2.45
CA LEU A 39 14.75 -5.90 1.07
C LEU A 39 13.40 -5.48 0.47
N LEU A 40 12.33 -5.49 1.28
CA LEU A 40 11.00 -5.11 0.82
C LEU A 40 10.89 -3.58 0.67
N SER A 41 11.51 -2.81 1.57
CA SER A 41 11.60 -1.35 1.48
C SER A 41 12.28 -0.93 0.17
N THR A 42 13.46 -1.49 -0.13
CA THR A 42 14.17 -1.22 -1.38
C THR A 42 13.37 -1.66 -2.60
N TRP A 43 12.75 -2.84 -2.55
CA TRP A 43 11.91 -3.33 -3.65
C TRP A 43 10.73 -2.39 -3.92
N MET A 44 10.05 -1.88 -2.89
CA MET A 44 8.92 -0.95 -3.06
C MET A 44 9.37 0.36 -3.72
N GLN A 45 10.53 0.90 -3.34
CA GLN A 45 11.10 2.11 -3.95
C GLN A 45 11.39 1.89 -5.44
N VAL A 46 12.07 0.79 -5.77
CA VAL A 46 12.40 0.45 -7.17
C VAL A 46 11.13 0.19 -7.99
N PHE A 47 10.14 -0.48 -7.40
CA PHE A 47 8.88 -0.79 -8.06
C PHE A 47 8.05 0.47 -8.36
N ALA A 48 7.93 1.37 -7.38
CA ALA A 48 7.21 2.63 -7.54
C ALA A 48 7.81 3.52 -8.63
N ASP A 49 9.12 3.38 -8.91
CA ASP A 49 9.81 4.11 -9.96
C ASP A 49 9.65 3.54 -11.37
N ILE A 50 9.00 2.38 -11.52
CA ILE A 50 8.72 1.79 -12.84
C ILE A 50 7.67 2.66 -13.57
N PRO A 51 7.96 3.19 -14.78
CA PRO A 51 7.05 4.10 -15.49
C PRO A 51 5.66 3.51 -15.78
N VAL A 52 5.61 2.24 -16.19
CA VAL A 52 4.36 1.50 -16.45
C VAL A 52 3.47 1.43 -15.21
N ILE A 53 4.09 1.34 -14.03
CA ILE A 53 3.37 1.37 -12.78
C ILE A 53 2.80 2.77 -12.59
N LYS A 54 3.62 3.82 -12.59
CA LYS A 54 3.16 5.21 -12.42
C LYS A 54 1.97 5.59 -13.33
N GLU A 55 1.93 5.08 -14.57
CA GLU A 55 0.84 5.36 -15.51
C GLU A 55 -0.44 4.52 -15.28
N SER A 56 -0.31 3.33 -14.68
CA SER A 56 -1.43 2.42 -14.42
C SER A 56 -2.24 2.77 -13.15
N TRP A 57 -1.68 3.61 -12.27
CA TRP A 57 -2.21 3.83 -10.93
C TRP A 57 -3.28 4.94 -10.87
N PRO A 58 -4.37 4.74 -10.12
CA PRO A 58 -5.29 5.83 -9.79
C PRO A 58 -4.56 6.95 -9.05
N PRO A 59 -5.00 8.22 -9.17
CA PRO A 59 -4.38 9.32 -8.45
C PRO A 59 -4.30 9.03 -6.94
N ARG A 60 -3.11 9.23 -6.36
CA ARG A 60 -2.82 8.98 -4.94
C ARG A 60 -3.87 9.58 -4.00
N ASP A 61 -4.31 10.81 -4.30
CA ASP A 61 -5.33 11.52 -3.53
C ASP A 61 -6.68 10.80 -3.52
N THR A 62 -7.05 10.17 -4.63
CA THR A 62 -8.29 9.40 -4.73
C THR A 62 -8.23 8.12 -3.89
N LEU A 63 -7.07 7.46 -3.86
CA LEU A 63 -6.84 6.31 -3.00
C LEU A 63 -6.88 6.74 -1.53
N PHE A 64 -6.16 7.81 -1.19
CA PHE A 64 -6.12 8.36 0.17
C PHE A 64 -7.52 8.71 0.70
N ALA A 65 -8.32 9.44 -0.08
CA ALA A 65 -9.68 9.80 0.30
C ALA A 65 -10.56 8.56 0.53
N LYS A 66 -10.47 7.54 -0.33
CA LYS A 66 -11.22 6.28 -0.17
C LYS A 66 -10.80 5.53 1.09
N PHE A 67 -9.50 5.33 1.32
CA PHE A 67 -9.02 4.61 2.49
C PHE A 67 -9.29 5.35 3.79
N ARG A 68 -9.22 6.68 3.79
CA ARG A 68 -9.63 7.50 4.93
C ARG A 68 -11.11 7.33 5.24
N ALA A 69 -11.97 7.40 4.24
CA ALA A 69 -13.41 7.19 4.41
C ALA A 69 -13.74 5.79 4.94
N ILE A 70 -13.05 4.75 4.43
CA ILE A 70 -13.18 3.37 4.95
C ILE A 70 -12.77 3.31 6.42
N ARG A 71 -11.64 3.91 6.80
CA ARG A 71 -11.19 3.95 8.20
C ARG A 71 -12.19 4.63 9.12
N GLU A 72 -12.69 5.80 8.72
CA GLU A 72 -13.70 6.53 9.49
C GLU A 72 -15.01 5.74 9.63
N ALA A 73 -15.43 5.03 8.57
CA ALA A 73 -16.59 4.15 8.61
C ALA A 73 -16.40 2.93 9.54
N ILE A 74 -15.21 2.34 9.58
CA ILE A 74 -14.86 1.24 10.50
C ILE A 74 -14.89 1.75 11.95
N LEU A 75 -14.21 2.86 12.25
CA LEU A 75 -14.18 3.44 13.59
C LEU A 75 -15.57 3.86 14.09
N SER A 76 -16.41 4.37 13.18
CA SER A 76 -17.80 4.71 13.48
C SER A 76 -18.65 3.49 13.78
N LYS A 77 -18.42 2.36 13.10
CA LYS A 77 -19.11 1.08 13.35
C LYS A 77 -18.66 0.43 14.66
N ASP A 78 -17.37 0.49 14.98
CA ASP A 78 -16.85 -0.04 16.25
C ASP A 78 -17.47 0.71 17.43
N SER A 79 -17.60 2.04 17.34
CA SER A 79 -18.26 2.87 18.37
C SER A 79 -19.77 2.61 18.53
N GLN A 80 -20.42 1.98 17.55
CA GLN A 80 -21.84 1.57 17.62
C GLN A 80 -22.01 0.15 18.16
N LYS A 81 -20.95 -0.66 18.17
CA LYS A 81 -20.97 -2.05 18.66
C LYS A 81 -20.84 -2.14 20.19
N ASP A 82 -20.30 -1.10 20.82
CA ASP A 82 -20.16 -0.96 22.28
C ASP A 82 -21.37 -0.26 22.95
N LYS A 83 -22.47 -0.02 22.21
CA LYS A 83 -23.75 0.49 22.73
C LYS A 83 -24.82 -0.58 22.68
#